data_AF-A0A7Z9XMX6-F1
#
_entry.id   AF-A0A7Z9XMX6-F1
#
_cell.length_a   1.000
_cell.length_b   1.000
_cell.length_c   1.000
_cell.angle_alpha   90.00
_cell.angle_beta   90.00
_cell.angle_gamma   90.00
#
_symmetry.space_group_name_H-M   'P 1'
#
loop_
_entity.id
_entity.type
_entity.pdbx_description
1 polymer ?
#
loop_
_entity_poly.entity_id
_entity_poly.type
_entity_poly.pdbx_seq_one_letter_code
_entity_poly.pdbx_strand_id
1 'polypeptide(L)'
;SEDGRVHDRRRLAYLKAHFKAAHDAIQCGVPLNGYFVWSLMDNFEWAFGYTKRFGIIYVDFDAQQRIIKDSGRWYREVIARNGFDD
;
A
#
# COMPACT_ATOMS: atom_id res chain seq x y z
N SER A 1 -16.80 -5.32 2.43
CA SER A 1 -17.77 -5.24 1.31
C SER A 1 -18.49 -6.58 1.19
N GLU A 2 -19.55 -6.65 0.39
CA GLU A 2 -20.32 -7.89 0.17
C GLU A 2 -19.46 -9.02 -0.40
N ASP A 3 -18.36 -8.71 -1.09
CA ASP A 3 -17.41 -9.67 -1.66
C ASP A 3 -16.26 -10.08 -0.72
N GLY A 4 -16.29 -9.67 0.55
CA GLY A 4 -15.24 -9.97 1.54
C GLY A 4 -13.90 -9.27 1.28
N ARG A 5 -13.85 -8.26 0.41
CA ARG A 5 -12.64 -7.48 0.12
C ARG A 5 -12.60 -6.16 0.88
N VAL A 6 -11.47 -5.47 0.75
CA VAL A 6 -11.27 -4.12 1.27
C VAL A 6 -10.81 -3.25 0.11
N HIS A 7 -11.75 -2.49 -0.45
CA HIS A 7 -11.51 -1.57 -1.57
C HIS A 7 -10.98 -0.24 -1.07
N ASP A 8 -9.68 0.00 -1.20
CA ASP A 8 -9.00 1.21 -0.71
C ASP A 8 -8.46 2.09 -1.84
N ARG A 9 -9.37 2.50 -2.73
CA ARG A 9 -9.08 3.30 -3.94
C ARG A 9 -8.20 4.54 -3.68
N ARG A 10 -8.39 5.20 -2.53
CA ARG A 10 -7.56 6.37 -2.14
C ARG A 10 -6.09 5.99 -1.90
N ARG A 11 -5.83 4.85 -1.24
CA ARG A 11 -4.46 4.34 -1.05
C ARG A 11 -3.86 3.93 -2.38
N LEU A 12 -4.62 3.25 -3.23
CA LEU A 12 -4.15 2.86 -4.56
C LEU A 12 -3.72 4.09 -5.39
N ALA A 13 -4.56 5.12 -5.45
CA ALA A 13 -4.22 6.37 -6.13
C ALA A 13 -2.99 7.05 -5.52
N TYR A 14 -2.89 7.09 -4.20
CA TYR A 14 -1.73 7.63 -3.49
C TYR A 14 -0.43 6.89 -3.87
N LEU A 15 -0.44 5.56 -3.83
CA LEU A 15 0.74 4.76 -4.17
C LEU A 15 1.13 4.94 -5.63
N LYS A 16 0.18 4.87 -6.58
CA LYS A 16 0.45 5.11 -8.00
C LYS A 16 1.15 6.46 -8.23
N ALA A 17 0.62 7.52 -7.64
CA ALA A 17 1.20 8.86 -7.79
C ALA A 17 2.65 8.94 -7.26
N HIS A 18 2.93 8.33 -6.09
CA HIS A 18 4.27 8.37 -5.50
C HIS A 18 5.26 7.44 -6.19
N PHE A 19 4.79 6.30 -6.71
CA PHE A 19 5.62 5.41 -7.51
C PHE A 19 6.01 6.08 -8.84
N LYS A 20 5.08 6.83 -9.45
CA LYS A 20 5.40 7.66 -10.61
C LYS A 20 6.45 8.73 -10.27
N ALA A 21 6.27 9.48 -9.19
CA ALA A 21 7.25 10.49 -8.80
C ALA A 21 8.63 9.89 -8.48
N ALA A 22 8.67 8.72 -7.84
CA ALA A 22 9.92 7.99 -7.58
C ALA A 22 10.59 7.54 -8.88
N HIS A 23 9.81 7.06 -9.85
CA HIS A 23 10.31 6.71 -11.17
C HIS A 23 10.86 7.94 -11.91
N ASP A 24 10.13 9.05 -11.91
CA ASP A 24 10.57 10.31 -12.53
C ASP A 24 11.90 10.80 -11.89
N ALA A 25 12.06 10.67 -10.57
CA ALA A 25 13.32 10.99 -9.89
C ALA A 25 14.49 10.09 -10.32
N ILE A 26 14.26 8.80 -10.54
CA ILE A 26 15.26 7.88 -11.11
C ILE A 26 15.67 8.33 -12.51
N GLN A 27 14.73 8.74 -13.36
CA GLN A 27 15.03 9.27 -14.70
C GLN A 27 15.86 10.56 -14.64
N CYS A 28 15.72 11.36 -13.58
CA CYS A 28 16.55 12.54 -13.34
C CYS A 28 17.92 12.23 -12.70
N GLY A 29 18.29 10.96 -12.55
CA GLY A 29 19.62 10.55 -12.06
C GLY A 29 19.72 10.37 -10.54
N VAL A 30 18.61 10.39 -9.81
CA VAL A 30 18.63 10.07 -8.37
C VAL A 30 18.89 8.57 -8.17
N PRO A 31 19.88 8.16 -7.36
CA PRO A 31 20.22 6.74 -7.15
C PRO A 31 19.26 6.08 -6.13
N LEU A 32 17.98 6.00 -6.47
CA LEU A 32 16.94 5.39 -5.62
C LEU A 32 16.89 3.87 -5.84
N ASN A 33 17.37 3.10 -4.85
CA ASN A 33 17.53 1.64 -4.95
C ASN A 33 16.39 0.81 -4.36
N GLY A 34 15.38 1.44 -3.75
CA GLY A 34 14.28 0.71 -3.12
C GLY A 34 13.16 1.62 -2.64
N TYR A 35 11.98 1.02 -2.47
CA TYR A 35 10.78 1.68 -1.96
C TYR A 35 10.11 0.78 -0.93
N PHE A 36 9.75 1.33 0.24
CA PHE A 36 9.04 0.59 1.29
C PHE A 36 7.67 1.23 1.52
N VAL A 37 6.62 0.44 1.30
CA VAL A 37 5.25 0.86 1.62
C VAL A 37 5.05 0.78 3.14
N TRP A 38 4.80 1.92 3.77
CA TRP A 38 4.23 1.96 5.10
C TRP A 38 2.72 1.73 5.01
N SER A 39 2.16 0.62 5.48
CA SER A 39 2.80 -0.51 6.17
C SER A 39 2.31 -1.84 5.59
N LEU A 40 2.91 -2.95 6.02
CA LEU A 40 2.39 -4.29 5.69
C LEU A 40 0.96 -4.46 6.21
N MET A 41 0.73 -4.18 7.49
CA MET A 41 -0.55 -4.38 8.18
C MET A 41 -1.05 -3.10 8.83
N ASP A 42 -2.38 -2.97 8.94
CA ASP A 42 -2.97 -2.04 9.89
C ASP A 42 -2.42 -2.30 11.29
N ASN A 43 -2.06 -1.24 12.01
CA ASN A 43 -1.33 -1.33 13.26
C ASN A 43 -1.75 -0.21 14.23
N PHE A 44 -1.11 -0.16 15.39
CA PHE A 44 -1.27 0.92 16.37
C PHE A 44 -0.52 2.16 15.89
N GLU A 45 -1.26 3.20 15.51
CA GLU A 45 -0.72 4.46 15.02
C GLU A 45 -0.56 5.47 16.16
N TRP A 46 0.34 5.17 17.10
CA TRP A 46 0.79 6.08 18.16
C TRP A 46 -0.35 6.81 18.88
N ALA A 47 -0.35 8.15 18.87
CA ALA A 47 -1.36 8.98 19.53
C ALA A 47 -2.79 8.77 18.98
N PHE A 48 -2.93 8.19 17.77
CA PHE A 48 -4.22 7.88 17.17
C PHE A 48 -4.72 6.47 17.50
N GLY A 49 -3.90 5.66 18.18
CA GLY A 49 -4.19 4.26 18.42
C GLY A 49 -4.58 3.51 17.14
N TYR A 50 -5.61 2.69 17.20
CA TYR A 50 -6.07 1.88 16.06
C TYR A 50 -7.05 2.60 15.10
N THR A 51 -7.25 3.92 15.27
CA THR A 51 -8.21 4.68 14.45
C THR A 51 -7.68 5.03 13.07
N LYS A 52 -6.35 4.98 12.87
CA LYS A 52 -5.70 5.12 11.56
C LYS A 52 -5.23 3.76 11.08
N ARG A 53 -5.39 3.52 9.78
CA ARG A 53 -5.15 2.23 9.14
C ARG A 53 -4.29 2.45 7.91
N PHE A 54 -2.98 2.22 8.02
CA PHE A 54 -2.00 2.45 6.95
C PHE A 54 -1.72 1.21 6.09
N GLY A 55 -2.05 0.02 6.58
CA GLY A 55 -1.63 -1.23 5.98
C GLY A 55 -2.17 -1.46 4.59
N ILE A 56 -1.40 -2.18 3.77
CA ILE A 56 -1.89 -2.83 2.54
C ILE A 56 -2.63 -4.15 2.84
N ILE A 57 -2.54 -4.62 4.09
CA ILE A 57 -3.34 -5.70 4.67
C ILE A 57 -4.23 -5.10 5.77
N TYR A 58 -5.55 -5.30 5.64
CA TYR A 58 -6.50 -4.99 6.69
C TYR A 58 -6.37 -6.01 7.82
N VAL A 59 -6.45 -5.52 9.05
CA VAL A 59 -6.50 -6.36 10.25
C VAL A 59 -7.81 -6.09 10.98
N ASP A 60 -8.63 -7.12 11.11
CA ASP A 60 -9.68 -7.15 12.12
C ASP A 60 -8.99 -7.31 13.49
N PHE A 61 -9.09 -6.32 14.37
CA PHE A 61 -8.37 -6.35 15.64
C PHE A 61 -9.01 -7.26 16.68
N ASP A 62 -10.31 -7.55 16.56
CA ASP A 62 -11.02 -8.41 17.50
C ASP A 62 -10.77 -9.88 17.17
N ALA A 63 -10.90 -10.24 15.89
CA ALA A 63 -10.73 -11.62 15.41
C ALA A 63 -9.30 -11.95 14.94
N GLN A 64 -8.44 -10.94 14.80
CA GLN A 64 -7.10 -11.06 14.20
C GLN A 64 -7.14 -11.59 12.75
N GLN A 65 -8.26 -11.45 12.04
CA GLN A 65 -8.35 -11.82 10.64
C GLN A 65 -7.55 -10.84 9.77
N ARG A 66 -6.78 -11.37 8.80
CA ARG A 66 -6.01 -10.57 7.84
C ARG A 66 -6.67 -10.64 6.47
N ILE A 67 -6.93 -9.49 5.85
CA ILE A 67 -7.52 -9.38 4.52
C ILE A 67 -6.63 -8.50 3.64
N ILE A 68 -6.09 -9.04 2.56
CA ILE A 68 -5.29 -8.26 1.61
C ILE A 68 -6.20 -7.26 0.91
N LYS A 69 -5.88 -5.97 1.05
CA LYS A 69 -6.62 -4.87 0.40
C LYS A 69 -6.30 -4.83 -1.09
N ASP A 70 -7.10 -4.08 -1.86
CA ASP A 70 -6.84 -3.88 -3.29
C ASP A 70 -5.45 -3.29 -3.53
N SER A 71 -4.99 -2.35 -2.70
CA SER A 71 -3.63 -1.82 -2.77
C SER A 71 -2.55 -2.88 -2.59
N GLY A 72 -2.77 -3.87 -1.73
CA GLY A 72 -1.83 -4.97 -1.49
C GLY A 72 -1.75 -5.93 -2.67
N ARG A 73 -2.90 -6.22 -3.30
CA ARG A 73 -2.95 -7.01 -4.53
C ARG A 73 -2.26 -6.29 -5.68
N TRP A 74 -2.52 -4.99 -5.84
CA TRP A 74 -1.83 -4.17 -6.83
C TRP A 74 -0.32 -4.13 -6.58
N TYR A 75 0.11 -3.90 -5.34
CA TYR A 75 1.54 -3.84 -5.01
C TYR A 75 2.27 -5.17 -5.29
N ARG A 76 1.61 -6.31 -5.10
CA ARG A 76 2.12 -7.62 -5.53
C ARG A 76 2.42 -7.65 -7.04
N GLU A 77 1.50 -7.16 -7.87
CA GLU A 77 1.71 -7.10 -9.32
C GLU A 77 2.84 -6.15 -9.69
N VAL A 78 2.97 -5.01 -8.99
CA VAL A 78 4.07 -4.06 -9.21
C VAL A 78 5.42 -4.71 -8.96
N ILE A 79 5.55 -5.43 -7.84
CA ILE A 79 6.78 -6.17 -7.50
C ILE A 79 7.06 -7.24 -8.56
N ALA A 80 6.05 -8.04 -8.93
CA ALA A 80 6.20 -9.13 -9.89
C ALA A 80 6.63 -8.64 -11.28
N ARG A 81 6.18 -7.45 -11.69
CA ARG A 81 6.52 -6.83 -12.97
C ARG A 81 7.74 -5.91 -12.90
N ASN A 82 8.24 -5.62 -11.70
CA ASN A 82 9.22 -4.56 -11.44
C ASN A 82 8.79 -3.20 -12.05
N GLY A 83 7.51 -2.86 -11.94
CA GLY A 83 6.92 -1.69 -12.61
C GLY A 83 5.40 -1.69 -12.56
N PHE A 84 4.77 -0.61 -13.01
CA PHE A 84 3.32 -0.43 -13.02
C PHE A 84 2.89 0.23 -14.32
N ASP A 85 1.68 -0.13 -14.78
CA ASP A 85 1.03 0.55 -15.89
C ASP A 85 0.46 1.88 -15.38
N ASP A 86 0.53 2.93 -16.21
CA ASP A 86 -0.11 4.23 -15.95
C ASP A 86 -1.65 4.07 -15.85
#